data_AF-A0A3B4BM10-F1
#
_entry.id   AF-A0A3B4BM10-F1
#
_cell.length_a   1.000
_cell.length_b   1.000
_cell.length_c   1.000
_cell.angle_alpha   90.00
_cell.angle_beta   90.00
_cell.angle_gamma   90.00
#
_symmetry.space_group_name_H-M   'P 1'
#
loop_
_entity.id
_entity.type
_entity.pdbx_description
1 polymer ?
#
loop_
_entity_poly.entity_id
_entity_poly.type
_entity_poly.pdbx_seq_one_letter_code
_entity_poly.pdbx_strand_id
1 'polypeptide(L)'
;MVDWGPEELLQHVLFLAGLFTVELDKSTYKSEVKGDVVMGCSFQTPPPTALSGITVRWHWIAPGGDVREVYHMDNAGEQLATQHPDYRGRARLLTDEIKQGWAKLQISNLRISDSGKYQCFVQTEAGADYKTLTLSVFAPFKSIDKRIVKVSERGDVGLICQSEGYPQPEVTWHNGDHFEMKPFTTTEITVDQLFRVTTQINVTTMDKNNYTCNFTNKSATIQIPDDIPLSTGKKTALIVTLCIALPLVGIILIFVVYKCQQKGNILTPIENTLTLIYGFQERTVDIAISNFKSKYYIFLNGQNDGQQLNLNDLVPANGEALLLEGPEGSGKTTLIHRLVFSWTQLPVSDLTDLNHLLLVFYVDGSNTNSNLLDEIITQLSLKEVVTENDLKNVLTTGTLLIVDGYKEGNLLFDESLQRFLFDRGGCRVLITTSQKHSKVKEIVGTGATVTLQIQRQK
;
A
#
# COMPACT_ATOMS: atom_id res chain seq x y z
N MET A 1 -45.04 10.32 -69.39
CA MET A 1 -45.73 10.44 -68.10
C MET A 1 -45.66 9.06 -67.48
N VAL A 2 -44.63 8.82 -66.67
CA VAL A 2 -44.43 7.49 -66.06
C VAL A 2 -45.33 7.44 -64.84
N ASP A 3 -46.30 6.54 -64.92
CA ASP A 3 -47.32 6.29 -63.91
C ASP A 3 -46.67 5.44 -62.81
N TRP A 4 -46.46 6.02 -61.62
CA TRP A 4 -45.86 5.31 -60.49
C TRP A 4 -46.93 4.45 -59.80
N GLY A 5 -46.69 3.14 -59.74
CA GLY A 5 -47.59 2.21 -59.06
C GLY A 5 -47.57 2.38 -57.53
N PRO A 6 -48.68 2.04 -56.83
CA PRO A 6 -48.82 2.24 -55.39
C PRO A 6 -47.83 1.43 -54.52
N GLU A 7 -47.13 0.44 -55.08
CA GLU A 7 -46.11 -0.35 -54.36
C GLU A 7 -44.73 0.35 -54.27
N GLU A 8 -44.33 1.14 -55.28
CA GLU A 8 -43.05 1.90 -55.23
C GLU A 8 -43.14 3.12 -54.30
N LEU A 9 -44.36 3.66 -54.12
CA LEU A 9 -44.66 4.65 -53.09
C LEU A 9 -44.55 4.05 -51.69
N LEU A 10 -44.91 2.78 -51.47
CA LEU A 10 -44.73 2.14 -50.16
C LEU A 10 -43.26 1.90 -49.83
N GLN A 11 -42.43 1.54 -50.82
CA GLN A 11 -40.98 1.37 -50.62
C GLN A 11 -40.28 2.70 -50.30
N HIS A 12 -40.74 3.83 -50.87
CA HIS A 12 -40.26 5.18 -50.54
C HIS A 12 -40.84 5.73 -49.23
N VAL A 13 -42.08 5.38 -48.88
CA VAL A 13 -42.69 5.75 -47.59
C VAL A 13 -42.08 4.96 -46.43
N LEU A 14 -41.66 3.71 -46.66
CA LEU A 14 -40.94 2.88 -45.68
C LEU A 14 -39.49 3.34 -45.43
N PHE A 15 -38.89 4.10 -46.36
CA PHE A 15 -37.56 4.70 -46.18
C PHE A 15 -37.57 6.01 -45.37
N LEU A 16 -38.74 6.60 -45.13
CA LEU A 16 -38.89 7.90 -44.44
C LEU A 16 -39.42 7.80 -43.00
N ALA A 17 -39.67 6.59 -42.49
CA ALA A 17 -39.79 6.36 -41.05
C ALA A 17 -38.40 6.06 -40.49
N GLY A 18 -37.56 7.09 -40.37
CA GLY A 18 -36.26 6.96 -39.71
C GLY A 18 -36.47 6.43 -38.29
N LEU A 19 -35.83 5.29 -37.97
CA LEU A 19 -35.77 4.80 -36.60
C LEU A 19 -35.11 5.88 -35.74
N PHE A 20 -35.68 6.18 -34.57
CA PHE A 20 -35.07 7.09 -33.62
C PHE A 20 -33.67 6.59 -33.24
N THR A 21 -32.65 7.45 -33.42
CA THR A 21 -31.25 7.12 -33.10
C THR A 21 -30.64 8.12 -32.14
N VAL A 22 -29.73 7.61 -31.32
CA VAL A 22 -28.81 8.37 -30.50
C VAL A 22 -27.42 8.31 -31.15
N GLU A 23 -26.77 9.46 -31.23
CA GLU A 23 -25.42 9.62 -31.76
C GLU A 23 -24.49 10.19 -30.68
N LEU A 24 -23.20 9.86 -30.75
CA LEU A 24 -22.22 10.38 -29.78
C LEU A 24 -21.61 11.67 -30.31
N ASP A 25 -21.46 12.68 -29.45
CA ASP A 25 -20.59 13.82 -29.75
C ASP A 25 -19.15 13.33 -29.96
N LYS A 26 -18.66 12.54 -29.00
CA LYS A 26 -17.36 11.89 -29.01
C LYS A 26 -17.45 10.51 -28.39
N SER A 27 -16.70 9.57 -28.95
CA SER A 27 -16.61 8.20 -28.41
C SER A 27 -15.65 8.08 -27.23
N THR A 28 -14.73 9.04 -27.06
CA THR A 28 -13.73 9.06 -25.98
C THR A 28 -13.53 10.46 -25.42
N TYR A 29 -13.49 10.57 -24.09
CA TYR A 29 -13.20 11.78 -23.34
C TYR A 29 -11.97 11.56 -22.45
N LYS A 30 -11.17 12.60 -22.29
CA LYS A 30 -10.01 12.61 -21.38
C LYS A 30 -10.11 13.84 -20.48
N SER A 31 -9.94 13.67 -19.19
CA SER A 31 -9.91 14.79 -18.24
C SER A 31 -8.99 14.49 -17.06
N GLU A 32 -8.53 15.55 -16.40
CA GLU A 32 -7.63 15.42 -15.25
C GLU A 32 -8.43 15.12 -13.97
N VAL A 33 -7.84 14.34 -13.05
CA VAL A 33 -8.37 14.16 -11.70
C VAL A 33 -8.63 15.52 -11.03
N LYS A 34 -9.68 15.61 -10.20
CA LYS A 34 -10.19 16.84 -9.58
C LYS A 34 -10.73 17.89 -10.56
N GLY A 35 -10.60 17.68 -11.87
CA GLY A 35 -11.23 18.49 -12.91
C GLY A 35 -12.68 18.07 -13.18
N ASP A 36 -13.25 18.62 -14.24
CA ASP A 36 -14.62 18.37 -14.68
C ASP A 36 -14.63 17.77 -16.09
N VAL A 37 -15.74 17.13 -16.48
CA VAL A 37 -15.99 16.70 -17.85
C VAL A 37 -17.46 16.89 -18.20
N VAL A 38 -17.72 17.25 -19.46
CA VAL A 38 -19.06 17.25 -20.05
C VAL A 38 -19.07 16.25 -21.19
N MET A 39 -19.87 15.20 -21.06
CA MET A 39 -20.03 14.14 -22.04
C MET A 39 -21.44 14.24 -22.64
N GLY A 40 -21.57 14.08 -23.94
CA GLY A 40 -22.85 14.26 -24.62
C GLY A 40 -23.17 13.18 -25.64
N CYS A 41 -24.45 12.86 -25.75
CA CYS A 41 -25.02 12.23 -26.92
C CYS A 41 -26.11 13.14 -27.53
N SER A 42 -26.18 13.17 -28.86
CA SER A 42 -27.25 13.83 -29.61
C SER A 42 -28.34 12.84 -29.96
N PHE A 43 -29.56 13.35 -30.13
CA PHE A 43 -30.71 12.58 -30.58
C PHE A 43 -31.60 13.47 -31.45
N GLN A 44 -32.39 12.84 -32.30
CA GLN A 44 -33.34 13.55 -33.17
C GLN A 44 -34.46 14.14 -32.30
N THR A 45 -34.57 15.46 -32.25
CA THR A 45 -35.63 16.16 -31.50
C THR A 45 -36.98 15.98 -32.19
N PRO A 46 -38.05 15.56 -31.48
CA PRO A 46 -39.41 15.73 -31.97
C PRO A 46 -39.74 17.24 -32.14
N PRO A 47 -40.74 17.61 -32.95
CA PRO A 47 -41.16 19.00 -33.13
C PRO A 47 -41.48 19.72 -31.80
N PRO A 48 -41.51 21.08 -31.77
CA PRO A 48 -41.23 21.94 -30.61
C PRO A 48 -42.13 21.83 -29.37
N THR A 49 -43.07 20.89 -29.33
CA THR A 49 -44.22 20.91 -28.42
C THR A 49 -44.17 19.92 -27.25
N ALA A 50 -43.15 19.08 -27.11
CA ALA A 50 -43.10 18.12 -26.01
C ALA A 50 -41.69 17.92 -25.42
N LEU A 51 -41.38 18.65 -24.34
CA LEU A 51 -40.37 18.21 -23.34
C LEU A 51 -40.96 17.12 -22.41
N SER A 52 -42.28 16.91 -22.46
CA SER A 52 -42.97 15.81 -21.80
C SER A 52 -42.70 14.51 -22.56
N GLY A 53 -42.31 13.45 -21.87
CA GLY A 53 -42.07 12.14 -22.48
C GLY A 53 -40.59 11.80 -22.71
N ILE A 54 -39.65 12.69 -22.36
CA ILE A 54 -38.21 12.44 -22.53
C ILE A 54 -37.65 11.78 -21.27
N THR A 55 -37.07 10.60 -21.44
CA THR A 55 -36.30 9.91 -20.40
C THR A 55 -34.83 9.90 -20.81
N VAL A 56 -33.95 10.34 -19.92
CA VAL A 56 -32.50 10.30 -20.11
C VAL A 56 -31.88 9.54 -18.96
N ARG A 57 -31.08 8.52 -19.29
CA ARG A 57 -30.31 7.74 -18.31
C ARG A 57 -28.84 7.71 -18.69
N TRP A 58 -28.00 7.93 -17.70
CA TRP A 58 -26.58 7.71 -17.80
C TRP A 58 -26.17 6.58 -16.88
N HIS A 59 -25.53 5.57 -17.46
CA HIS A 59 -24.98 4.45 -16.71
C HIS A 59 -23.46 4.43 -16.84
N TRP A 60 -22.78 4.09 -15.75
CA TRP A 60 -21.38 3.67 -15.78
C TRP A 60 -21.34 2.15 -15.78
N ILE A 61 -20.54 1.58 -16.68
CA ILE A 61 -20.46 0.13 -16.90
C ILE A 61 -19.05 -0.32 -16.55
N ALA A 62 -18.96 -1.14 -15.50
CA ALA A 62 -17.71 -1.77 -15.09
C ALA A 62 -17.24 -2.79 -16.14
N PRO A 63 -15.92 -3.08 -16.21
CA PRO A 63 -15.40 -4.17 -17.03
C PRO A 63 -16.03 -5.54 -16.73
N GLY A 64 -16.46 -5.78 -15.49
CA GLY A 64 -17.14 -7.00 -15.04
C GLY A 64 -18.65 -7.02 -15.26
N GLY A 65 -19.23 -6.00 -15.90
CA GLY A 65 -20.67 -5.91 -16.18
C GLY A 65 -21.53 -5.30 -15.07
N ASP A 66 -20.95 -4.92 -13.93
CA ASP A 66 -21.64 -4.10 -12.92
C ASP A 66 -22.05 -2.75 -13.52
N VAL A 67 -23.28 -2.31 -13.23
CA VAL A 67 -23.87 -1.10 -13.80
C VAL A 67 -24.26 -0.15 -12.69
N ARG A 68 -23.74 1.08 -12.73
CA ARG A 68 -24.07 2.14 -11.77
C ARG A 68 -24.91 3.21 -12.46
N GLU A 69 -26.02 3.59 -11.83
CA GLU A 69 -26.85 4.69 -12.31
C GLU A 69 -26.20 6.03 -11.94
N VAL A 70 -25.61 6.69 -12.93
CA VAL A 70 -24.90 7.97 -12.78
C VAL A 70 -25.88 9.12 -12.73
N TYR A 71 -26.94 9.04 -13.53
CA TYR A 71 -28.00 10.05 -13.61
C TYR A 71 -29.26 9.45 -14.22
N HIS A 72 -30.42 9.89 -13.74
CA HIS A 72 -31.72 9.51 -14.29
C HIS A 72 -32.69 10.70 -14.23
N MET A 73 -33.28 11.01 -15.39
CA MET A 73 -34.40 11.93 -15.52
C MET A 73 -35.51 11.25 -16.31
N ASP A 74 -36.73 11.41 -15.84
CA ASP A 74 -37.95 10.93 -16.46
C ASP A 74 -39.02 12.04 -16.46
N ASN A 75 -40.27 11.68 -16.78
CA ASN A 75 -41.40 12.61 -16.82
C ASN A 75 -41.72 13.26 -15.46
N ALA A 76 -41.29 12.66 -14.35
CA ALA A 76 -41.44 13.23 -13.01
C ALA A 76 -40.29 14.18 -12.64
N GLY A 77 -39.31 14.35 -13.53
CA GLY A 77 -38.14 15.21 -13.34
C GLY A 77 -36.89 14.41 -13.02
N GLU A 78 -35.98 15.00 -12.24
CA GLU A 78 -34.71 14.40 -11.86
C GLU A 78 -34.88 13.42 -10.70
N GLN A 79 -34.44 12.17 -10.90
CA GLN A 79 -34.55 11.09 -9.93
C GLN A 79 -33.27 10.99 -9.08
N LEU A 80 -33.02 11.98 -8.23
CA LEU A 80 -31.81 12.03 -7.38
C LEU A 80 -31.67 10.85 -6.41
N ALA A 81 -32.78 10.20 -6.03
CA ALA A 81 -32.77 9.08 -5.09
C ALA A 81 -32.11 7.83 -5.68
N THR A 82 -32.24 7.61 -6.99
CA THR A 82 -31.71 6.43 -7.69
C THR A 82 -30.24 6.60 -8.08
N GLN A 83 -29.73 7.85 -8.03
CA GLN A 83 -28.34 8.16 -8.31
C GLN A 83 -27.40 7.42 -7.34
N HIS A 84 -26.42 6.73 -7.91
CA HIS A 84 -25.41 6.00 -7.15
C HIS A 84 -24.60 6.94 -6.23
N PRO A 85 -24.29 6.55 -4.97
CA PRO A 85 -23.65 7.41 -3.98
C PRO A 85 -22.36 8.11 -4.46
N ASP A 86 -21.55 7.44 -5.27
CA ASP A 86 -20.30 8.01 -5.80
C ASP A 86 -20.49 9.25 -6.70
N TYR A 87 -21.66 9.42 -7.31
CA TYR A 87 -21.96 10.49 -8.25
C TYR A 87 -22.85 11.59 -7.67
N ARG A 88 -23.45 11.36 -6.49
CA ARG A 88 -24.31 12.34 -5.81
C ARG A 88 -23.58 13.66 -5.57
N GLY A 89 -24.19 14.76 -5.98
CA GLY A 89 -23.63 16.11 -5.85
C GLY A 89 -22.48 16.44 -6.81
N ARG A 90 -22.10 15.52 -7.71
CA ARG A 90 -21.03 15.74 -8.71
C ARG A 90 -21.50 15.57 -10.15
N ALA A 91 -22.47 14.69 -10.39
CA ALA A 91 -23.01 14.42 -11.71
C ALA A 91 -24.40 15.05 -11.90
N ARG A 92 -24.59 15.79 -12.99
CA ARG A 92 -25.86 16.44 -13.36
C ARG A 92 -26.04 16.49 -14.87
N LEU A 93 -27.30 16.48 -15.33
CA LEU A 93 -27.62 16.69 -16.73
C LEU A 93 -27.78 18.19 -17.03
N LEU A 94 -27.29 18.64 -18.18
CA LEU A 94 -27.49 19.99 -18.68
C LEU A 94 -28.86 20.06 -19.37
N THR A 95 -29.91 20.33 -18.62
CA THR A 95 -31.31 20.28 -19.08
C THR A 95 -31.64 21.27 -20.19
N ASP A 96 -30.95 22.41 -20.25
CA ASP A 96 -31.13 23.41 -21.31
C ASP A 96 -30.70 22.91 -22.70
N GLU A 97 -29.78 21.95 -22.74
CA GLU A 97 -29.26 21.35 -23.98
C GLU A 97 -30.25 20.32 -24.58
N ILE A 98 -31.17 19.80 -23.77
CA ILE A 98 -32.18 18.82 -24.21
C ILE A 98 -33.10 19.40 -25.28
N LYS A 99 -33.43 20.69 -25.17
CA LYS A 99 -34.23 21.42 -26.18
C LYS A 99 -33.57 21.47 -27.56
N GLN A 100 -32.25 21.26 -27.60
CA GLN A 100 -31.45 21.26 -28.82
C GLN A 100 -31.11 19.83 -29.28
N GLY A 101 -31.70 18.80 -28.66
CA GLY A 101 -31.45 17.40 -29.00
C GLY A 101 -30.19 16.83 -28.37
N TRP A 102 -29.74 17.38 -27.24
CA TRP A 102 -28.51 16.96 -26.58
C TRP A 102 -28.75 16.49 -25.15
N ALA A 103 -28.36 15.26 -24.86
CA ALA A 103 -28.27 14.74 -23.51
C ALA A 103 -26.82 14.87 -23.02
N LYS A 104 -26.48 16.02 -22.41
CA LYS A 104 -25.14 16.30 -21.88
C LYS A 104 -25.06 16.09 -20.37
N LEU A 105 -24.21 15.17 -19.94
CA LEU A 105 -23.88 14.90 -18.54
C LEU A 105 -22.60 15.64 -18.15
N GLN A 106 -22.68 16.48 -17.13
CA GLN A 106 -21.53 17.07 -16.47
C GLN A 106 -21.18 16.23 -15.23
N ILE A 107 -19.91 15.83 -15.09
CA ILE A 107 -19.36 15.24 -13.86
C ILE A 107 -18.25 16.15 -13.36
N SER A 108 -18.35 16.58 -12.11
CA SER A 108 -17.38 17.51 -11.48
C SER A 108 -16.49 16.81 -10.46
N ASN A 109 -15.32 17.40 -10.17
CA ASN A 109 -14.36 16.85 -9.20
C ASN A 109 -14.06 15.36 -9.46
N LEU A 110 -13.56 15.07 -10.66
CA LEU A 110 -13.33 13.71 -11.16
C LEU A 110 -12.38 12.90 -10.27
N ARG A 111 -12.68 11.61 -10.13
CA ARG A 111 -11.87 10.61 -9.44
C ARG A 111 -11.33 9.61 -10.45
N ILE A 112 -10.23 8.93 -10.12
CA ILE A 112 -9.66 7.89 -10.99
C ILE A 112 -10.69 6.78 -11.25
N SER A 113 -11.48 6.43 -10.23
CA SER A 113 -12.59 5.48 -10.31
C SER A 113 -13.73 5.88 -11.24
N ASP A 114 -13.82 7.16 -11.63
CA ASP A 114 -14.82 7.60 -12.61
C ASP A 114 -14.42 7.20 -14.04
N SER A 115 -13.19 6.75 -14.28
CA SER A 115 -12.77 6.21 -15.58
C SER A 115 -13.56 4.95 -15.94
N GLY A 116 -13.89 4.79 -17.22
CA GLY A 116 -14.58 3.60 -17.71
C GLY A 116 -15.55 3.89 -18.84
N LYS A 117 -16.43 2.93 -19.10
CA LYS A 117 -17.45 3.03 -20.14
C LYS A 117 -18.72 3.66 -19.57
N TYR A 118 -19.26 4.65 -20.27
CA TYR A 118 -20.54 5.27 -19.95
C TYR A 118 -21.53 5.01 -21.07
N GLN A 119 -22.78 4.75 -20.73
CA GLN A 119 -23.88 4.60 -21.68
C GLN A 119 -24.83 5.78 -21.54
N CYS A 120 -25.06 6.48 -22.64
CA CYS A 120 -26.11 7.49 -22.79
C CYS A 120 -27.33 6.81 -23.39
N PHE A 121 -28.40 6.68 -22.60
CA PHE A 121 -29.68 6.16 -23.04
C PHE A 121 -30.68 7.32 -23.12
N VAL A 122 -31.35 7.43 -24.26
CA VAL A 122 -32.40 8.43 -24.48
C VAL A 122 -33.64 7.73 -25.00
N GLN A 123 -34.78 8.05 -24.41
CA GLN A 123 -36.09 7.60 -24.84
C GLN A 123 -37.01 8.80 -25.01
N THR A 124 -37.72 8.82 -26.13
CA THR A 124 -38.73 9.81 -26.49
C THR A 124 -39.97 9.08 -27.03
N GLU A 125 -41.02 9.82 -27.38
CA GLU A 125 -42.19 9.25 -28.07
C GLU A 125 -41.83 8.64 -29.43
N ALA A 126 -40.76 9.11 -30.08
CA ALA A 126 -40.31 8.60 -31.38
C ALA A 126 -39.57 7.25 -31.26
N GLY A 127 -39.11 6.89 -30.06
CA GLY A 127 -38.38 5.64 -29.81
C GLY A 127 -37.31 5.78 -28.73
N ALA A 128 -36.52 4.74 -28.56
CA ALA A 128 -35.41 4.70 -27.62
C ALA A 128 -34.16 4.13 -28.28
N ASP A 129 -33.01 4.73 -28.00
CA ASP A 129 -31.71 4.22 -28.43
C ASP A 129 -30.66 4.56 -27.37
N TYR A 130 -29.51 3.90 -27.44
CA TYR A 130 -28.37 4.19 -26.57
C TYR A 130 -27.06 4.14 -27.34
N LYS A 131 -26.07 4.84 -26.80
CA LYS A 131 -24.69 4.72 -27.24
C LYS A 131 -23.74 4.71 -26.05
N THR A 132 -22.62 4.03 -26.23
CA THR A 132 -21.60 3.86 -25.21
C THR A 132 -20.33 4.62 -25.60
N LEU A 133 -19.77 5.37 -24.66
CA LEU A 133 -18.53 6.14 -24.79
C LEU A 133 -17.56 5.78 -23.66
N THR A 134 -16.31 6.22 -23.77
CA THR A 134 -15.27 5.97 -22.76
C THR A 134 -14.76 7.27 -22.14
N LEU A 135 -14.68 7.32 -20.82
CA LEU A 135 -13.99 8.38 -20.07
C LEU A 135 -12.66 7.84 -19.53
N SER A 136 -11.58 8.56 -19.80
CA SER A 136 -10.26 8.31 -19.23
C SER A 136 -9.86 9.47 -18.34
N VAL A 137 -9.87 9.24 -17.02
CA VAL A 137 -9.37 10.18 -16.03
C VAL A 137 -7.89 9.91 -15.80
N PHE A 138 -7.07 10.97 -15.82
CA PHE A 138 -5.63 10.86 -15.63
C PHE A 138 -5.09 11.92 -14.66
N ALA A 139 -3.90 11.70 -14.14
CA ALA A 139 -3.18 12.64 -13.30
C ALA A 139 -1.74 12.76 -13.82
N PRO A 140 -1.35 13.89 -14.43
CA PRO A 140 0.00 14.06 -14.96
C PRO A 140 1.06 14.13 -13.84
N PHE A 141 2.26 13.60 -14.12
CA PHE A 141 3.46 13.69 -13.27
C PHE A 141 4.05 15.11 -13.29
N LYS A 142 3.31 16.07 -12.70
CA LYS A 142 3.58 17.53 -12.84
C LYS A 142 4.87 17.97 -12.14
N SER A 143 5.10 17.49 -10.92
CA SER A 143 6.26 17.85 -10.09
C SER A 143 7.18 16.65 -9.91
N ILE A 144 8.48 16.85 -10.14
CA ILE A 144 9.50 15.83 -9.89
C ILE A 144 10.40 16.35 -8.75
N ASP A 145 10.30 15.71 -7.60
CA ASP A 145 11.13 15.98 -6.43
C ASP A 145 12.48 15.31 -6.63
N LYS A 146 13.55 16.10 -6.53
CA LYS A 146 14.93 15.66 -6.74
C LYS A 146 15.66 15.64 -5.40
N ARG A 147 16.34 14.52 -5.10
CA ARG A 147 17.17 14.39 -3.88
C ARG A 147 18.52 13.77 -4.23
N ILE A 148 19.56 14.18 -3.49
CA ILE A 148 20.89 13.59 -3.55
C ILE A 148 21.19 13.04 -2.17
N VAL A 149 21.53 11.75 -2.09
CA VAL A 149 21.85 11.07 -0.84
C VAL A 149 23.25 10.47 -0.92
N LYS A 150 23.99 10.47 0.20
CA LYS A 150 25.29 9.80 0.27
C LYS A 150 25.07 8.30 0.44
N VAL A 151 25.63 7.49 -0.46
CA VAL A 151 25.45 6.02 -0.45
C VAL A 151 26.68 5.31 0.09
N SER A 152 27.86 5.87 -0.11
CA SER A 152 29.11 5.33 0.42
C SER A 152 29.98 6.42 1.05
N GLU A 153 30.79 6.05 2.04
CA GLU A 153 31.84 6.95 2.58
C GLU A 153 32.90 7.29 1.53
N ARG A 154 33.01 6.46 0.48
CA ARG A 154 34.03 6.53 -0.58
C ARG A 154 33.67 7.44 -1.76
N GLY A 155 32.53 8.13 -1.73
CA GLY A 155 32.19 9.18 -2.71
C GLY A 155 31.12 8.81 -3.73
N ASP A 156 30.32 7.76 -3.51
CA ASP A 156 29.14 7.48 -4.33
C ASP A 156 27.91 8.21 -3.79
N VAL A 157 27.14 8.79 -4.69
CA VAL A 157 25.87 9.46 -4.40
C VAL A 157 24.71 8.77 -5.10
N GLY A 158 23.60 8.66 -4.40
CA GLY A 158 22.31 8.24 -4.94
C GLY A 158 21.56 9.47 -5.42
N LEU A 159 21.24 9.52 -6.70
CA LEU A 159 20.37 10.54 -7.29
C LEU A 159 18.95 9.97 -7.35
N ILE A 160 18.02 10.66 -6.70
CA ILE A 160 16.64 10.19 -6.55
C ILE A 160 15.70 11.19 -7.23
N CYS A 161 14.81 10.69 -8.08
CA CYS A 161 13.64 11.41 -8.56
C CYS A 161 12.37 10.75 -8.02
N GLN A 162 11.44 11.57 -7.53
CA GLN A 162 10.13 11.11 -7.07
C GLN A 162 9.04 11.95 -7.72
N SER A 163 8.00 11.31 -8.24
CA SER A 163 6.84 12.02 -8.78
C SER A 163 5.57 11.20 -8.59
N GLU A 164 4.42 11.87 -8.64
CA GLU A 164 3.09 11.27 -8.44
C GLU A 164 2.20 11.53 -9.66
N GLY A 165 1.45 10.52 -10.07
CA GLY A 165 0.56 10.61 -11.22
C GLY A 165 -0.17 9.30 -11.52
N TYR A 166 -0.97 9.31 -12.58
CA TYR A 166 -1.76 8.20 -13.08
C TYR A 166 -2.00 8.35 -14.58
N PRO A 167 -1.86 7.31 -15.42
CA PRO A 167 -1.55 5.91 -15.07
C PRO A 167 -0.08 5.71 -14.66
N GLN A 168 0.31 4.47 -14.35
CA GLN A 168 1.70 4.15 -14.03
C GLN A 168 2.63 4.53 -15.20
N PRO A 169 3.69 5.31 -14.98
CA PRO A 169 4.56 5.79 -16.03
C PRO A 169 5.72 4.81 -16.26
N GLU A 170 6.28 4.84 -17.46
CA GLU A 170 7.63 4.36 -17.71
C GLU A 170 8.62 5.46 -17.31
N VAL A 171 9.68 5.10 -16.59
CA VAL A 171 10.69 6.03 -16.10
C VAL A 171 12.06 5.63 -16.61
N THR A 172 12.75 6.56 -17.25
CA THR A 172 14.09 6.35 -17.82
C THR A 172 15.10 7.34 -17.24
N TRP A 173 16.37 6.96 -17.21
CA TRP A 173 17.48 7.82 -16.77
C TRP A 173 18.54 7.93 -17.84
N HIS A 174 19.06 9.13 -18.03
CA HIS A 174 20.15 9.41 -18.94
C HIS A 174 21.23 10.24 -18.24
N ASN A 175 22.50 9.98 -18.54
CA ASN A 175 23.58 10.91 -18.21
C ASN A 175 23.67 12.05 -19.25
N GLY A 176 24.62 12.98 -19.10
CA GLY A 176 24.78 14.11 -20.02
C GLY A 176 25.22 13.73 -21.42
N ASP A 177 25.73 12.50 -21.61
CA ASP A 177 26.08 11.93 -22.91
C ASP A 177 24.91 11.15 -23.54
N HIS A 178 23.71 11.25 -22.95
CA HIS A 178 22.50 10.53 -23.35
C HIS A 178 22.59 9.00 -23.23
N PHE A 179 23.51 8.48 -22.43
CA PHE A 179 23.60 7.05 -22.14
C PHE A 179 22.51 6.64 -21.15
N GLU A 180 21.74 5.61 -21.51
CA GLU A 180 20.67 5.07 -20.68
C GLU A 180 21.24 4.34 -19.46
N MET A 181 20.75 4.72 -18.28
CA MET A 181 21.18 4.14 -17.00
C MET A 181 20.12 3.18 -16.48
N LYS A 182 20.53 2.17 -15.70
CA LYS A 182 19.61 1.23 -15.04
C LYS A 182 19.24 1.74 -13.65
N PRO A 183 18.03 2.29 -13.43
CA PRO A 183 17.63 2.74 -12.12
C PRO A 183 17.09 1.59 -11.26
N PHE A 184 17.14 1.79 -9.95
CA PHE A 184 16.29 1.12 -9.00
C PHE A 184 15.00 1.93 -8.83
N THR A 185 13.85 1.36 -9.19
CA THR A 185 12.55 2.06 -9.17
C THR A 185 11.55 1.34 -8.28
N THR A 186 10.95 2.07 -7.35
CA THR A 186 9.87 1.62 -6.47
C THR A 186 8.59 2.40 -6.76
N THR A 187 7.45 1.71 -6.79
CA THR A 187 6.14 2.34 -7.04
C THR A 187 5.19 2.02 -5.90
N GLU A 188 4.52 3.04 -5.39
CA GLU A 188 3.54 2.93 -4.31
C GLU A 188 2.21 3.59 -4.73
N ILE A 189 1.09 3.07 -4.25
CA ILE A 189 -0.23 3.69 -4.49
C ILE A 189 -0.56 4.60 -3.31
N THR A 190 -0.90 5.85 -3.59
CA THR A 190 -1.28 6.83 -2.57
C THR A 190 -2.74 6.68 -2.15
N VAL A 191 -3.14 7.37 -1.08
CA VAL A 191 -4.54 7.45 -0.63
C VAL A 191 -5.49 7.96 -1.73
N ASP A 192 -4.98 8.82 -2.62
CA ASP A 192 -5.70 9.37 -3.77
C ASP A 192 -5.70 8.43 -4.99
N GLN A 193 -5.26 7.18 -4.83
CA GLN A 193 -5.12 6.17 -5.88
C GLN A 193 -4.11 6.55 -7.00
N LEU A 194 -3.18 7.47 -6.70
CA LEU A 194 -2.10 7.85 -7.63
C LEU A 194 -0.88 6.93 -7.45
N PHE A 195 -0.09 6.76 -8.51
CA PHE A 195 1.21 6.11 -8.44
C PHE A 195 2.27 7.12 -8.00
N ARG A 196 2.82 6.92 -6.80
CA ARG A 196 4.04 7.57 -6.31
C ARG A 196 5.23 6.72 -6.75
N VAL A 197 5.96 7.21 -7.75
CA VAL A 197 7.11 6.51 -8.32
C VAL A 197 8.39 7.19 -7.82
N THR A 198 9.23 6.41 -7.16
CA THR A 198 10.57 6.84 -6.70
C THR A 198 11.61 6.03 -7.46
N THR A 199 12.54 6.72 -8.12
CA THR A 199 13.59 6.10 -8.93
C THR A 199 14.95 6.61 -8.50
N GLN A 200 15.94 5.72 -8.43
CA GLN A 200 17.28 6.01 -7.95
C GLN A 200 18.34 5.43 -8.85
N ILE A 201 19.38 6.21 -9.13
CA ILE A 201 20.65 5.73 -9.68
C ILE A 201 21.78 6.05 -8.71
N ASN A 202 22.81 5.22 -8.68
CA ASN A 202 24.03 5.49 -7.91
C ASN A 202 25.14 5.87 -8.88
N VAL A 203 25.84 6.97 -8.58
CA VAL A 203 26.87 7.54 -9.45
C VAL A 203 28.05 8.03 -8.62
N THR A 204 29.22 8.02 -9.25
CA THR A 204 30.48 8.49 -8.65
C THR A 204 30.55 10.01 -8.67
N THR A 205 30.92 10.64 -7.55
CA THR A 205 31.12 12.12 -7.49
C THR A 205 32.25 12.64 -8.36
N MET A 206 33.15 11.76 -8.82
CA MET A 206 34.19 12.10 -9.79
C MET A 206 33.63 12.42 -11.17
N ASP A 207 32.45 11.86 -11.50
CA ASP A 207 31.79 12.07 -12.78
C ASP A 207 30.97 13.35 -12.71
N LYS A 208 31.61 14.49 -13.00
CA LYS A 208 30.92 15.78 -13.13
C LYS A 208 29.99 15.75 -14.35
N ASN A 209 28.80 15.21 -14.16
CA ASN A 209 27.82 15.01 -15.22
C ASN A 209 26.42 15.45 -14.76
N ASN A 210 25.56 15.73 -15.75
CA ASN A 210 24.16 16.02 -15.54
C ASN A 210 23.36 14.73 -15.70
N TYR A 211 22.49 14.42 -14.75
CA TYR A 211 21.67 13.22 -14.81
C TYR A 211 20.21 13.60 -14.94
N THR A 212 19.54 13.09 -15.96
CA THR A 212 18.16 13.42 -16.28
C THR A 212 17.27 12.21 -16.10
N CYS A 213 16.30 12.32 -15.20
CA CYS A 213 15.21 11.36 -15.06
C CYS A 213 14.02 11.83 -15.91
N ASN A 214 13.42 10.92 -16.66
CA ASN A 214 12.31 11.21 -17.56
C ASN A 214 11.09 10.38 -17.16
N PHE A 215 10.01 11.08 -16.83
CA PHE A 215 8.67 10.56 -16.58
C PHE A 215 7.79 10.88 -17.80
N THR A 216 6.60 10.28 -17.90
CA THR A 216 5.68 10.53 -19.01
C THR A 216 5.41 12.04 -19.17
N ASN A 217 5.88 12.62 -20.28
CA ASN A 217 5.77 14.04 -20.62
C ASN A 217 6.44 15.02 -19.63
N LYS A 218 7.33 14.57 -18.74
CA LYS A 218 8.06 15.46 -17.82
C LYS A 218 9.44 14.91 -17.48
N SER A 219 10.47 15.76 -17.53
CA SER A 219 11.83 15.39 -17.14
C SER A 219 12.41 16.35 -16.10
N ALA A 220 13.42 15.86 -15.39
CA ALA A 220 14.12 16.60 -14.35
C ALA A 220 15.61 16.26 -14.39
N THR A 221 16.44 17.30 -14.41
CA THR A 221 17.91 17.17 -14.40
C THR A 221 18.46 17.48 -13.01
N ILE A 222 19.40 16.63 -12.57
CA ILE A 222 20.16 16.74 -11.32
C ILE A 222 21.62 16.98 -11.67
N GLN A 223 22.21 17.97 -11.02
CA GLN A 223 23.64 18.25 -11.07
C GLN A 223 24.22 17.96 -9.69
N ILE A 224 25.34 17.23 -9.64
CA ILE A 224 26.02 16.92 -8.38
C ILE A 224 26.78 18.19 -7.93
N PRO A 225 26.50 18.75 -6.73
CA PRO A 225 27.24 19.89 -6.21
C PRO A 225 28.70 19.55 -5.93
N ASP A 226 29.61 20.53 -6.07
CA ASP A 226 31.03 20.36 -5.74
C ASP A 226 31.25 20.08 -4.23
N ASP A 227 30.41 20.66 -3.36
CA ASP A 227 30.44 20.46 -1.91
C ASP A 227 29.20 19.69 -1.43
N ILE A 228 29.29 18.36 -1.33
CA ILE A 228 28.28 17.58 -0.60
C ILE A 228 28.53 17.82 0.89
N PRO A 229 27.56 18.35 1.66
CA PRO A 229 27.78 18.60 3.08
C PRO A 229 28.17 17.29 3.76
N LEU A 230 29.44 17.21 4.20
CA LEU A 230 29.87 16.19 5.13
C LEU A 230 28.94 16.34 6.34
N SER A 231 28.18 15.29 6.64
CA SER A 231 27.67 15.09 7.99
C SER A 231 28.90 14.98 8.88
N THR A 232 29.41 16.12 9.35
CA THR A 232 30.34 16.22 10.46
C THR A 232 29.53 15.79 11.66
N GLY A 233 29.40 14.47 11.78
CA GLY A 233 28.62 13.84 12.81
C GLY A 233 29.09 14.37 14.15
N LYS A 234 28.13 14.66 15.02
CA LYS A 234 28.30 14.95 16.46
C LYS A 234 29.33 14.05 17.18
N LYS A 235 29.71 12.92 16.56
CA LYS A 235 30.79 12.00 16.91
C LYS A 235 32.14 12.68 17.16
N THR A 236 32.58 13.66 16.36
CA THR A 236 33.92 14.27 16.54
C THR A 236 34.00 15.14 17.80
N ALA A 237 32.94 15.91 18.10
CA ALA A 237 32.86 16.69 19.33
C ALA A 237 32.74 15.80 20.59
N LEU A 238 31.98 14.71 20.48
CA LEU A 238 31.85 13.71 21.56
C LEU A 238 33.18 13.03 21.88
N ILE A 239 33.97 12.63 20.88
CA ILE A 239 35.28 12.00 21.08
C ILE A 239 36.25 12.97 21.78
N VAL A 240 36.32 14.24 21.33
CA VAL A 240 37.19 15.24 21.95
C VAL A 240 36.78 15.52 23.40
N THR A 241 35.47 15.61 23.67
CA THR A 241 34.96 15.84 25.03
C THR A 241 35.25 14.65 25.94
N LEU A 242 35.10 13.42 25.43
CA LEU A 242 35.39 12.19 26.18
C LEU A 242 36.90 12.06 26.48
N CYS A 243 37.77 12.40 25.52
CA CYS A 243 39.22 12.38 25.71
C CYS A 243 39.73 13.39 26.76
N ILE A 244 39.00 14.49 26.99
CA ILE A 244 39.35 15.48 28.03
C ILE A 244 38.70 15.12 29.37
N ALA A 245 37.48 14.60 29.38
CA ALA A 245 36.75 14.26 30.60
C ALA A 245 37.35 13.03 31.33
N LEU A 246 37.75 11.98 30.61
CA LEU A 246 38.31 10.76 31.18
C LEU A 246 39.57 10.98 32.04
N PRO A 247 40.60 11.74 31.58
CA PRO A 247 41.77 12.01 32.42
C PRO A 247 41.44 12.90 33.62
N LEU A 248 40.49 13.84 33.49
CA LEU A 248 40.06 14.67 34.62
C LEU A 248 39.38 13.84 35.72
N VAL A 249 38.52 12.88 35.36
CA VAL A 249 37.89 11.95 36.32
C VAL A 249 38.95 11.04 36.97
N GLY A 250 39.94 10.57 36.21
CA GLY A 250 41.06 9.81 36.75
C GLY A 250 41.86 10.58 37.80
N ILE A 251 42.16 11.85 37.54
CA ILE A 251 42.88 12.73 38.50
C ILE A 251 42.07 12.94 39.79
N ILE A 252 40.74 13.11 39.68
CA ILE A 252 39.85 13.28 40.84
C ILE A 252 39.81 11.99 41.68
N LEU A 253 39.71 10.82 41.06
CA LEU A 253 39.70 9.54 41.76
C LEU A 253 41.03 9.28 42.50
N ILE A 254 42.16 9.59 41.86
CA ILE A 254 43.48 9.49 42.50
C ILE A 254 43.56 10.43 43.71
N PHE A 255 43.05 11.65 43.62
CA PHE A 255 43.02 12.60 44.72
C PHE A 255 42.13 12.14 45.88
N VAL A 256 40.98 11.54 45.59
CA VAL A 256 40.06 10.97 46.60
C VAL A 256 40.69 9.78 47.30
N VAL A 257 41.34 8.87 46.57
CA VAL A 257 42.07 7.73 47.16
C VAL A 257 43.23 8.23 48.04
N TYR A 258 43.99 9.21 47.57
CA TYR A 258 45.06 9.83 48.34
C TYR A 258 44.55 10.47 49.64
N LYS A 259 43.40 11.16 49.59
CA LYS A 259 42.72 11.73 50.77
C LYS A 259 42.15 10.66 51.71
N CYS A 260 41.65 9.54 51.18
CA CYS A 260 41.15 8.40 51.97
C CYS A 260 42.29 7.65 52.66
N GLN A 261 43.46 7.51 52.04
CA GLN A 261 44.64 6.91 52.68
C GLN A 261 45.18 7.75 53.84
N GLN A 262 44.98 9.07 53.83
CA GLN A 262 45.47 9.97 54.87
C GLN A 262 44.63 9.98 56.15
N LYS A 263 43.38 9.52 56.08
CA LYS A 263 42.51 9.32 57.24
C LYS A 263 42.32 7.82 57.42
N GLY A 264 43.23 7.19 58.17
CA GLY A 264 43.15 5.78 58.52
C GLY A 264 41.79 5.44 59.12
N ASN A 265 40.93 4.84 58.31
CA ASN A 265 39.70 4.19 58.74
C ASN A 265 39.35 3.09 57.75
N ILE A 266 39.33 1.87 58.28
CA ILE A 266 38.89 0.64 57.63
C ILE A 266 37.36 0.62 57.67
N LEU A 267 36.69 0.51 56.53
CA LEU A 267 35.38 -0.13 56.46
C LEU A 267 35.11 -0.72 55.06
N THR A 268 34.46 -1.86 55.11
CA THR A 268 34.21 -2.95 54.15
C THR A 268 33.34 -2.59 52.92
N PRO A 269 33.27 -3.46 51.89
CA PRO A 269 32.67 -3.15 50.59
C PRO A 269 31.14 -3.21 50.67
N ILE A 270 30.49 -2.13 50.25
CA ILE A 270 29.05 -2.13 49.96
C ILE A 270 28.90 -2.53 48.49
N GLU A 271 28.56 -3.80 48.28
CA GLU A 271 27.77 -4.24 47.13
C GLU A 271 26.54 -3.33 47.00
N ASN A 272 26.36 -2.71 45.82
CA ASN A 272 25.24 -3.06 44.96
C ASN A 272 25.15 -2.15 43.71
N THR A 273 25.15 -2.82 42.55
CA THR A 273 24.20 -2.55 41.46
C THR A 273 24.06 -1.11 40.94
N LEU A 274 25.08 -0.54 40.29
CA LEU A 274 24.88 0.66 39.46
C LEU A 274 25.79 0.76 38.23
N THR A 275 26.51 -0.32 37.87
CA THR A 275 27.50 -0.34 36.77
C THR A 275 27.19 -1.38 35.68
N LEU A 276 25.91 -1.67 35.44
CA LEU A 276 25.46 -2.41 34.25
C LEU A 276 24.24 -1.78 33.55
N ILE A 277 23.59 -0.78 34.15
CA ILE A 277 22.35 -0.20 33.59
C ILE A 277 22.63 1.05 32.72
N TYR A 278 23.72 1.77 32.96
CA TYR A 278 24.04 2.99 32.21
C TYR A 278 24.88 2.78 30.94
N GLY A 279 25.15 1.52 30.56
CA GLY A 279 25.95 1.17 29.38
C GLY A 279 25.17 0.55 28.22
N PHE A 280 23.86 0.30 28.36
CA PHE A 280 23.12 -0.54 27.40
C PHE A 280 21.85 0.10 26.83
N GLN A 281 21.44 1.29 27.29
CA GLN A 281 20.12 1.87 26.97
C GLN A 281 20.13 3.00 25.92
N GLU A 282 21.13 3.05 25.04
CA GLU A 282 21.15 4.03 23.93
C GLU A 282 21.47 3.42 22.55
N ARG A 283 21.31 2.10 22.37
CA ARG A 283 21.48 1.44 21.08
C ARG A 283 20.43 0.37 20.83
N THR A 284 19.29 0.78 20.29
CA THR A 284 18.45 -0.01 19.36
C THR A 284 17.30 0.89 18.92
N VAL A 285 17.48 1.58 17.79
CA VAL A 285 16.36 2.17 17.05
C VAL A 285 16.59 1.87 15.57
N ASP A 286 15.54 1.32 14.99
CA ASP A 286 15.31 0.96 13.58
C ASP A 286 15.94 -0.34 13.07
N ILE A 287 15.16 -1.02 12.21
CA ILE A 287 15.38 -2.24 11.41
C ILE A 287 14.62 -3.47 11.97
N ALA A 288 13.74 -4.19 11.25
CA ALA A 288 13.37 -4.20 9.83
C ALA A 288 11.89 -4.56 9.61
N ILE A 289 11.18 -3.77 8.80
CA ILE A 289 10.07 -4.25 7.96
C ILE A 289 10.30 -3.68 6.56
N SER A 290 11.33 -4.17 5.85
CA SER A 290 11.67 -3.67 4.51
C SER A 290 11.30 -4.59 3.36
N ASN A 291 10.84 -5.83 3.60
CA ASN A 291 10.69 -6.83 2.52
C ASN A 291 9.25 -7.28 2.18
N PHE A 292 8.19 -6.71 2.77
CA PHE A 292 6.80 -7.15 2.48
C PHE A 292 5.97 -6.23 1.58
N LYS A 293 6.60 -5.39 0.75
CA LYS A 293 5.88 -4.48 -0.16
C LYS A 293 5.57 -5.03 -1.56
N SER A 294 5.68 -6.35 -1.78
CA SER A 294 5.43 -6.93 -3.10
C SER A 294 4.61 -8.23 -3.04
N LYS A 295 3.41 -8.14 -3.62
CA LYS A 295 2.47 -9.19 -4.05
C LYS A 295 1.36 -9.59 -3.07
N TYR A 296 0.17 -9.72 -3.69
CA TYR A 296 -1.11 -10.27 -3.23
C TYR A 296 -2.12 -9.28 -2.62
N TYR A 297 -2.93 -8.70 -3.51
CA TYR A 297 -4.31 -8.32 -3.22
C TYR A 297 -5.19 -9.57 -3.38
N ILE A 298 -6.04 -9.90 -2.39
CA ILE A 298 -7.31 -10.65 -2.56
C ILE A 298 -8.26 -10.24 -1.41
N PHE A 299 -9.48 -9.84 -1.77
CA PHE A 299 -10.63 -9.70 -0.87
C PHE A 299 -11.18 -11.08 -0.52
N LEU A 300 -11.46 -11.34 0.76
CA LEU A 300 -12.47 -12.33 1.15
C LEU A 300 -13.27 -11.81 2.35
N ASN A 301 -14.56 -11.58 2.10
CA ASN A 301 -15.60 -11.57 3.12
C ASN A 301 -15.75 -13.02 3.61
N GLY A 302 -15.42 -13.28 4.87
CA GLY A 302 -15.56 -14.59 5.50
C GLY A 302 -16.14 -14.42 6.88
N GLN A 303 -17.46 -14.41 6.96
CA GLN A 303 -18.23 -14.53 8.20
C GLN A 303 -18.37 -16.04 8.45
N ASN A 304 -17.97 -16.52 9.63
CA ASN A 304 -18.18 -17.91 10.03
C ASN A 304 -18.92 -17.92 11.37
N ASP A 305 -20.12 -18.51 11.36
CA ASP A 305 -20.98 -18.86 12.50
C ASP A 305 -21.03 -17.88 13.68
N GLY A 306 -21.53 -16.68 13.42
CA GLY A 306 -22.19 -15.88 14.46
C GLY A 306 -21.30 -15.27 15.54
N GLN A 307 -19.97 -15.40 15.47
CA GLN A 307 -19.07 -14.64 16.32
C GLN A 307 -17.85 -14.14 15.51
N GLN A 308 -17.71 -12.82 15.48
CA GLN A 308 -16.65 -12.12 14.77
C GLN A 308 -15.33 -12.38 15.51
N LEU A 309 -14.44 -13.20 14.95
CA LEU A 309 -13.10 -13.45 15.50
C LEU A 309 -12.35 -12.12 15.63
N ASN A 310 -12.06 -11.70 16.87
CA ASN A 310 -11.39 -10.45 17.13
C ASN A 310 -9.89 -10.62 16.87
N LEU A 311 -9.25 -9.62 16.24
CA LEU A 311 -7.80 -9.68 15.97
C LEU A 311 -6.97 -9.76 17.25
N ASN A 312 -7.51 -9.26 18.38
CA ASN A 312 -6.88 -9.41 19.70
C ASN A 312 -6.73 -10.88 20.13
N ASP A 313 -7.68 -11.74 19.76
CA ASP A 313 -7.68 -13.15 20.18
C ASP A 313 -6.62 -13.97 19.42
N LEU A 314 -6.02 -13.39 18.38
CA LEU A 314 -4.94 -14.00 17.60
C LEU A 314 -3.55 -13.69 18.18
N VAL A 315 -3.46 -12.81 19.18
CA VAL A 315 -2.18 -12.43 19.80
C VAL A 315 -2.03 -13.18 21.12
N PRO A 316 -1.10 -14.15 21.23
CA PRO A 316 -0.93 -14.91 22.46
C PRO A 316 -0.43 -14.03 23.62
N ALA A 317 -0.59 -14.50 24.86
CA ALA A 317 -0.02 -13.82 26.01
C ALA A 317 1.52 -13.94 26.04
N ASN A 318 2.19 -13.15 26.89
CA ASN A 318 3.66 -13.16 27.00
C ASN A 318 4.18 -14.58 27.31
N GLY A 319 5.08 -15.09 26.47
CA GLY A 319 5.63 -16.44 26.62
C GLY A 319 4.69 -17.57 26.20
N GLU A 320 3.56 -17.26 25.56
CA GLU A 320 2.64 -18.26 25.00
C GLU A 320 2.79 -18.38 23.48
N ALA A 321 2.36 -19.54 22.97
CA ALA A 321 2.30 -19.83 21.55
C ALA A 321 0.85 -20.13 21.16
N LEU A 322 0.40 -19.61 20.01
CA LEU A 322 -0.92 -19.86 19.43
C LEU A 322 -0.76 -20.55 18.08
N LEU A 323 -1.52 -21.62 17.85
CA LEU A 323 -1.54 -22.36 16.59
C LEU A 323 -2.85 -22.11 15.83
N LEU A 324 -2.76 -21.55 14.63
CA LEU A 324 -3.88 -21.32 13.73
C LEU A 324 -3.91 -22.41 12.64
N GLU A 325 -4.84 -23.34 12.76
CA GLU A 325 -5.02 -24.45 11.84
C GLU A 325 -6.12 -24.17 10.82
N GLY A 326 -5.99 -24.72 9.62
CA GLY A 326 -7.09 -24.71 8.65
C GLY A 326 -6.67 -25.27 7.30
N PRO A 327 -7.59 -25.73 6.44
CA PRO A 327 -7.22 -26.22 5.12
C PRO A 327 -6.59 -25.12 4.23
N GLU A 328 -5.90 -25.51 3.16
CA GLU A 328 -5.39 -24.54 2.17
C GLU A 328 -6.56 -23.71 1.61
N GLY A 329 -6.39 -22.39 1.51
CA GLY A 329 -7.46 -21.46 1.11
C GLY A 329 -8.41 -21.02 2.23
N SER A 330 -8.20 -21.44 3.49
CA SER A 330 -9.04 -21.02 4.63
C SER A 330 -8.85 -19.57 5.11
N GLY A 331 -8.04 -18.75 4.41
CA GLY A 331 -7.80 -17.35 4.76
C GLY A 331 -6.82 -17.09 5.92
N LYS A 332 -6.06 -18.08 6.39
CA LYS A 332 -5.05 -17.94 7.47
C LYS A 332 -4.04 -16.81 7.20
N THR A 333 -3.33 -16.89 6.08
CA THR A 333 -2.37 -15.87 5.64
C THR A 333 -3.04 -14.49 5.52
N THR A 334 -4.29 -14.43 5.07
CA THR A 334 -5.06 -13.18 4.98
C THR A 334 -5.33 -12.56 6.36
N LEU A 335 -5.61 -13.38 7.38
CA LEU A 335 -5.78 -12.91 8.76
C LEU A 335 -4.46 -12.44 9.38
N ILE A 336 -3.36 -13.17 9.14
CA ILE A 336 -2.02 -12.76 9.56
C ILE A 336 -1.63 -11.42 8.91
N HIS A 337 -1.84 -11.28 7.61
CA HIS A 337 -1.56 -10.03 6.90
C HIS A 337 -2.39 -8.87 7.44
N ARG A 338 -3.66 -9.10 7.82
CA ARG A 338 -4.50 -8.08 8.46
C ARG A 338 -3.97 -7.70 9.84
N LEU A 339 -3.53 -8.67 10.63
CA LEU A 339 -2.90 -8.45 11.93
C LEU A 339 -1.65 -7.58 11.74
N VAL A 340 -0.68 -8.04 10.95
CA VAL A 340 0.57 -7.32 10.67
C VAL A 340 0.31 -5.92 10.10
N PHE A 341 -0.67 -5.76 9.20
CA PHE A 341 -1.03 -4.45 8.65
C PHE A 341 -1.58 -3.49 9.70
N SER A 342 -2.45 -3.97 10.61
CA SER A 342 -3.02 -3.15 11.69
C SER A 342 -1.96 -2.61 12.66
N TRP A 343 -0.82 -3.31 12.80
CA TRP A 343 0.33 -2.87 13.59
C TRP A 343 1.13 -1.71 12.95
N THR A 344 1.09 -1.57 11.63
CA THR A 344 1.92 -0.60 10.90
C THR A 344 1.28 0.78 10.74
N GLN A 345 -0.01 0.93 11.07
CA GLN A 345 -0.78 2.18 10.93
C GLN A 345 -1.25 2.65 12.33
N LEU A 346 -0.53 3.61 12.93
CA LEU A 346 -0.77 4.28 14.24
C LEU A 346 -2.22 4.81 14.47
N PRO A 347 -2.61 5.22 15.70
CA PRO A 347 -2.55 4.56 17.01
C PRO A 347 -3.95 4.00 17.37
N VAL A 348 -4.08 2.71 17.64
CA VAL A 348 -5.41 2.09 17.83
C VAL A 348 -5.77 2.06 19.32
N SER A 349 -6.74 2.90 19.71
CA SER A 349 -7.30 2.99 21.06
C SER A 349 -8.19 1.81 21.49
N ASP A 350 -8.22 0.72 20.71
CA ASP A 350 -9.11 -0.44 20.93
C ASP A 350 -8.36 -1.77 21.19
N LEU A 351 -7.03 -1.73 21.29
CA LEU A 351 -6.18 -2.92 21.43
C LEU A 351 -5.21 -2.71 22.61
N THR A 352 -5.74 -2.71 23.83
CA THR A 352 -5.01 -2.33 25.06
C THR A 352 -3.75 -3.16 25.34
N ASP A 353 -3.68 -4.41 24.87
CA ASP A 353 -2.51 -5.30 25.05
C ASP A 353 -1.42 -5.16 23.97
N LEU A 354 -1.71 -4.46 22.86
CA LEU A 354 -0.76 -4.28 21.76
C LEU A 354 0.20 -3.10 22.00
N ASN A 355 -0.14 -2.17 22.89
CA ASN A 355 0.77 -1.08 23.29
C ASN A 355 2.03 -1.56 24.02
N HIS A 356 2.11 -2.84 24.38
CA HIS A 356 3.25 -3.46 25.06
C HIS A 356 4.17 -4.27 24.16
N LEU A 357 3.89 -4.40 22.86
CA LEU A 357 4.80 -5.06 21.91
C LEU A 357 5.71 -4.04 21.22
N LEU A 358 7.00 -4.32 21.30
CA LEU A 358 8.10 -3.51 20.80
C LEU A 358 8.53 -3.94 19.39
N LEU A 359 8.39 -5.23 19.04
CA LEU A 359 8.81 -5.80 17.74
C LEU A 359 7.87 -6.92 17.25
N VAL A 360 7.66 -6.97 15.92
CA VAL A 360 6.96 -8.06 15.23
C VAL A 360 7.88 -8.66 14.16
N PHE A 361 8.14 -9.97 14.25
CA PHE A 361 8.87 -10.74 13.24
C PHE A 361 7.89 -11.58 12.45
N TYR A 362 8.00 -11.55 11.13
CA TYR A 362 7.23 -12.42 10.23
C TYR A 362 8.19 -13.37 9.54
N VAL A 363 7.87 -14.66 9.50
CA VAL A 363 8.63 -15.71 8.84
C VAL A 363 7.69 -16.52 7.96
N ASP A 364 8.02 -16.62 6.66
CA ASP A 364 7.36 -17.53 5.74
C ASP A 364 7.92 -18.95 5.93
N GLY A 365 7.16 -19.80 6.63
CA GLY A 365 7.51 -21.19 6.90
C GLY A 365 7.17 -22.16 5.76
N SER A 366 6.65 -21.66 4.64
CA SER A 366 6.20 -22.52 3.53
C SER A 366 7.33 -22.94 2.57
N ASN A 367 8.46 -22.22 2.57
CA ASN A 367 9.57 -22.41 1.63
C ASN A 367 10.96 -22.21 2.26
N THR A 368 11.22 -22.87 3.39
CA THR A 368 12.49 -22.75 4.14
C THR A 368 13.45 -23.92 3.87
N ASN A 369 14.72 -23.63 3.56
CA ASN A 369 15.79 -24.63 3.40
C ASN A 369 16.85 -24.60 4.53
N SER A 370 16.73 -23.63 5.44
CA SER A 370 17.65 -23.34 6.56
C SER A 370 16.92 -23.41 7.91
N ASN A 371 17.64 -23.18 9.02
CA ASN A 371 17.04 -23.11 10.35
C ASN A 371 16.25 -21.80 10.56
N LEU A 372 15.41 -21.75 11.59
CA LEU A 372 14.51 -20.61 11.87
C LEU A 372 15.28 -19.29 12.07
N LEU A 373 16.42 -19.33 12.75
CA LEU A 373 17.19 -18.13 13.10
C LEU A 373 17.93 -17.56 11.88
N ASP A 374 18.47 -18.42 11.01
CA ASP A 374 19.07 -18.04 9.74
C ASP A 374 18.05 -17.42 8.80
N GLU A 375 16.81 -17.92 8.80
CA GLU A 375 15.72 -17.33 8.02
C GLU A 375 15.37 -15.92 8.53
N ILE A 376 15.28 -15.74 9.85
CA ILE A 376 15.07 -14.42 10.47
C ILE A 376 16.23 -13.47 10.11
N ILE A 377 17.48 -13.92 10.21
CA ILE A 377 18.67 -13.12 9.88
C ILE A 377 18.68 -12.72 8.39
N THR A 378 18.36 -13.66 7.51
CA THR A 378 18.30 -13.43 6.05
C THR A 378 17.24 -12.38 5.70
N GLN A 379 16.09 -12.42 6.36
CA GLN A 379 15.00 -11.48 6.12
C GLN A 379 15.27 -10.06 6.67
N LEU A 380 16.09 -9.94 7.72
CA LEU A 380 16.46 -8.65 8.32
C LEU A 380 17.43 -7.82 7.46
N SER A 381 18.07 -8.41 6.43
CA SER A 381 19.00 -7.71 5.50
C SER A 381 20.03 -6.79 6.21
N LEU A 382 20.47 -7.17 7.41
CA LEU A 382 21.40 -6.38 8.22
C LEU A 382 22.80 -6.45 7.63
N LYS A 383 23.48 -5.30 7.51
CA LYS A 383 24.87 -5.20 6.99
C LYS A 383 25.95 -5.71 7.96
N GLU A 384 25.58 -6.12 9.17
CA GLU A 384 26.51 -6.63 10.20
C GLU A 384 26.21 -8.10 10.53
N VAL A 385 27.24 -8.83 10.98
CA VAL A 385 27.16 -10.24 11.38
C VAL A 385 26.42 -10.33 12.72
N VAL A 386 25.12 -10.59 12.69
CA VAL A 386 24.30 -10.84 13.89
C VAL A 386 24.51 -12.28 14.34
N THR A 387 24.85 -12.51 15.61
CA THR A 387 25.03 -13.87 16.15
C THR A 387 23.73 -14.42 16.73
N GLU A 388 23.63 -15.75 16.87
CA GLU A 388 22.47 -16.44 17.45
C GLU A 388 22.11 -15.92 18.86
N ASN A 389 23.13 -15.55 19.65
CA ASN A 389 22.95 -15.02 21.01
C ASN A 389 22.39 -13.60 21.01
N ASP A 390 22.76 -12.78 20.02
CA ASP A 390 22.22 -11.43 19.87
C ASP A 390 20.72 -11.50 19.52
N LEU A 391 20.34 -12.43 18.65
CA LEU A 391 18.94 -12.64 18.25
C LEU A 391 18.10 -13.17 19.42
N LYS A 392 18.64 -14.07 20.26
CA LYS A 392 17.96 -14.52 21.49
C LYS A 392 17.72 -13.37 22.48
N ASN A 393 18.65 -12.42 22.59
CA ASN A 393 18.49 -11.23 23.44
C ASN A 393 17.44 -10.25 22.88
N VAL A 394 17.27 -10.17 21.56
CA VAL A 394 16.22 -9.37 20.90
C VAL A 394 14.84 -10.03 21.03
N LEU A 395 14.79 -11.37 21.02
CA LEU A 395 13.58 -12.17 21.22
C LEU A 395 13.21 -12.28 22.72
N THR A 396 13.21 -11.15 23.43
CA THR A 396 12.82 -11.02 24.84
C THR A 396 11.40 -10.46 25.00
N THR A 397 10.99 -10.10 26.22
CA THR A 397 9.61 -9.66 26.55
C THR A 397 9.19 -8.44 25.71
N GLY A 398 8.08 -8.57 24.98
CA GLY A 398 7.57 -7.53 24.09
C GLY A 398 7.77 -7.83 22.59
N THR A 399 8.11 -9.05 22.21
CA THR A 399 8.25 -9.45 20.80
C THR A 399 7.16 -10.45 20.38
N LEU A 400 6.61 -10.28 19.18
CA LEU A 400 5.71 -11.24 18.51
C LEU A 400 6.40 -11.87 17.30
N LEU A 401 6.61 -13.18 17.33
CA LEU A 401 7.09 -13.97 16.20
C LEU A 401 5.92 -14.65 15.49
N ILE A 402 5.78 -14.41 14.19
CA ILE A 402 4.76 -15.01 13.34
C ILE A 402 5.44 -15.95 12.35
N VAL A 403 5.04 -17.22 12.36
CA VAL A 403 5.46 -18.24 11.39
C VAL A 403 4.25 -18.60 10.52
N ASP A 404 4.17 -18.05 9.32
CA ASP A 404 3.05 -18.32 8.40
C ASP A 404 3.36 -19.49 7.48
N GLY A 405 2.43 -20.44 7.37
CA GLY A 405 2.51 -21.52 6.40
C GLY A 405 3.42 -22.69 6.79
N TYR A 406 3.61 -22.94 8.08
CA TYR A 406 4.42 -24.05 8.59
C TYR A 406 3.95 -25.42 8.05
N LYS A 407 4.90 -26.18 7.49
CA LYS A 407 4.71 -27.55 7.02
C LYS A 407 5.81 -28.44 7.60
N GLU A 408 5.43 -29.48 8.34
CA GLU A 408 6.37 -30.48 8.88
C GLU A 408 7.02 -31.25 7.72
N GLY A 409 8.36 -31.38 7.74
CA GLY A 409 9.12 -32.04 6.68
C GLY A 409 10.56 -31.55 6.50
N ASN A 410 10.90 -30.35 6.99
CA ASN A 410 12.28 -29.87 7.03
C ASN A 410 12.88 -30.11 8.42
N LEU A 411 13.71 -31.15 8.54
CA LEU A 411 14.31 -31.57 9.81
C LEU A 411 15.04 -30.43 10.56
N LEU A 412 15.77 -29.56 9.84
CA LEU A 412 16.56 -28.47 10.44
C LEU A 412 15.66 -27.34 10.98
N PHE A 413 14.63 -26.98 10.20
CA PHE A 413 13.66 -25.97 10.62
C PHE A 413 12.78 -26.49 11.76
N ASP A 414 12.34 -27.74 11.66
CA ASP A 414 11.50 -28.41 12.65
C ASP A 414 12.21 -28.50 14.01
N GLU A 415 13.46 -29.00 14.06
CA GLU A 415 14.21 -29.06 15.32
C GLU A 415 14.50 -27.68 15.91
N SER A 416 14.81 -26.69 15.07
CA SER A 416 15.10 -25.32 15.50
C SER A 416 13.85 -24.64 16.08
N LEU A 417 12.70 -24.78 15.41
CA LEU A 417 11.42 -24.24 15.87
C LEU A 417 10.96 -24.91 17.17
N GLN A 418 11.14 -26.23 17.31
CA GLN A 418 10.78 -26.94 18.53
C GLN A 418 11.64 -26.51 19.72
N ARG A 419 12.96 -26.39 19.53
CA ARG A 419 13.86 -25.87 20.58
C ARG A 419 13.52 -24.44 20.94
N PHE A 420 13.22 -23.60 19.95
CA PHE A 420 12.81 -22.22 20.18
C PHE A 420 11.50 -22.16 20.98
N LEU A 421 10.50 -22.95 20.62
CA LEU A 421 9.24 -23.01 21.36
C LEU A 421 9.46 -23.48 22.80
N PHE A 422 10.39 -24.40 23.07
CA PHE A 422 10.71 -24.83 24.42
C PHE A 422 11.43 -23.75 25.25
N ASP A 423 12.29 -22.94 24.61
CA ASP A 423 13.16 -21.93 25.23
C ASP A 423 12.68 -20.47 24.99
N ARG A 424 11.43 -20.29 24.56
CA ARG A 424 10.88 -19.01 24.05
C ARG A 424 10.84 -17.86 25.06
N GLY A 425 11.12 -18.11 26.34
CA GLY A 425 11.13 -17.11 27.40
C GLY A 425 9.85 -16.27 27.41
N GLY A 426 9.98 -14.96 27.21
CA GLY A 426 8.85 -14.01 27.16
C GLY A 426 8.32 -13.70 25.76
N CYS A 427 8.81 -14.36 24.71
CA CYS A 427 8.42 -14.13 23.32
C CYS A 427 7.04 -14.73 23.03
N ARG A 428 6.19 -13.97 22.33
CA ARG A 428 4.87 -14.41 21.86
C ARG A 428 5.02 -15.07 20.49
N VAL A 429 4.43 -16.25 20.28
CA VAL A 429 4.62 -16.99 19.01
C VAL A 429 3.28 -17.33 18.37
N LEU A 430 3.06 -16.94 17.13
CA LEU A 430 1.86 -17.28 16.34
C LEU A 430 2.27 -18.13 15.14
N ILE A 431 1.72 -19.34 15.02
CA ILE A 431 2.07 -20.28 13.95
C ILE A 431 0.83 -20.61 13.14
N THR A 432 0.91 -20.55 11.82
CA THR A 432 -0.17 -21.06 10.95
C THR A 432 0.24 -22.36 10.26
N THR A 433 -0.69 -23.32 10.18
CA THR A 433 -0.43 -24.58 9.48
C THR A 433 -1.65 -25.10 8.75
N SER A 434 -1.43 -25.84 7.66
CA SER A 434 -2.47 -26.60 6.95
C SER A 434 -2.56 -28.07 7.39
N GLN A 435 -1.65 -28.53 8.24
CA GLN A 435 -1.60 -29.91 8.72
C GLN A 435 -2.40 -30.06 10.02
N LYS A 436 -3.32 -31.05 10.08
CA LYS A 436 -4.14 -31.32 11.27
C LYS A 436 -3.37 -31.97 12.43
N HIS A 437 -2.26 -32.62 12.11
CA HIS A 437 -1.35 -33.28 13.04
C HIS A 437 0.07 -32.85 12.71
N SER A 438 0.70 -32.12 13.62
CA SER A 438 2.10 -31.72 13.55
C SER A 438 2.73 -31.88 14.92
N LYS A 439 4.03 -32.18 15.00
CA LYS A 439 4.75 -32.25 16.29
C LYS A 439 4.73 -30.93 17.06
N VAL A 440 4.63 -29.81 16.33
CA VAL A 440 4.49 -28.47 16.92
C VAL A 440 3.18 -28.34 17.71
N LYS A 441 2.09 -28.97 17.26
CA LYS A 441 0.80 -29.00 17.97
C LYS A 441 0.90 -29.66 19.35
N GLU A 442 1.72 -30.71 19.48
CA GLU A 442 1.94 -31.40 20.75
C GLU A 442 2.69 -30.53 21.77
N ILE A 443 3.55 -29.62 21.28
CA ILE A 443 4.34 -28.69 22.10
C ILE A 443 3.55 -27.44 22.48
N VAL A 444 2.69 -26.94 21.59
CA VAL A 444 1.84 -25.76 21.83
C VAL A 444 0.63 -26.08 22.74
N GLY A 445 0.15 -27.32 22.69
CA GLY A 445 -0.98 -27.79 23.51
C GLY A 445 -2.35 -27.51 22.88
N THR A 446 -3.31 -28.39 23.14
CA THR A 446 -4.64 -28.39 22.50
C THR A 446 -5.52 -27.19 22.88
N GLY A 447 -5.27 -26.54 24.03
CA GLY A 447 -5.99 -25.35 24.48
C GLY A 447 -5.61 -24.05 23.79
N ALA A 448 -4.50 -24.03 23.03
CA ALA A 448 -3.99 -22.87 22.30
C ALA A 448 -4.05 -23.05 20.77
N THR A 449 -5.02 -23.86 20.30
CA THR A 449 -5.23 -24.14 18.87
C THR A 449 -6.55 -23.56 18.39
N VAL A 450 -6.52 -22.67 17.41
CA VAL A 450 -7.69 -22.09 16.74
C VAL A 450 -7.83 -22.73 15.35
N THR A 451 -8.99 -23.26 15.00
CA THR A 451 -9.21 -23.95 13.71
C THR A 451 -10.15 -23.16 12.80
N LEU A 452 -9.72 -22.90 11.57
CA LEU A 452 -10.50 -22.25 10.50
C LEU A 452 -11.00 -23.29 9.49
N GLN A 453 -12.28 -23.18 9.11
CA GLN A 453 -12.93 -24.03 8.12
C GLN A 453 -13.28 -23.24 6.85
N ILE A 454 -13.31 -23.92 5.70
CA ILE A 454 -13.76 -23.33 4.43
C ILE A 454 -15.28 -23.36 4.39
N GLN A 455 -15.94 -22.20 4.31
CA GLN A 455 -17.37 -22.16 3.97
C GLN A 455 -17.55 -22.25 2.45
N ARG A 456 -18.35 -23.21 1.98
CA ARG A 456 -18.91 -23.20 0.62
C ARG A 456 -20.23 -22.44 0.66
N GLN A 457 -20.29 -21.25 0.06
CA GLN A 457 -21.59 -20.63 -0.23
C GLN A 457 -22.30 -21.48 -1.30
N LYS A 458 -23.57 -21.79 -1.04
CA LYS A 458 -24.43 -22.59 -1.90
C LYS A 458 -25.32 -21.68 -2.73
#